data_AF-A0ABD6TN71-F1
#
_entry.id   AF-A0ABD6TN71-F1
#
_cell.length_a   1.000
_cell.length_b   1.000
_cell.length_c   1.000
_cell.angle_alpha   90.00
_cell.angle_beta   90.00
_cell.angle_gamma   90.00
#
_symmetry.space_group_name_H-M   'P 1'
#
loop_
_entity.id
_entity.type
_entity.pdbx_description
1 polymer ?
#
loop_
_entity_poly.entity_id
_entity_poly.type
_entity_poly.pdbx_seq_one_letter_code
_entity_poly.pdbx_strand_id
1 'polypeptide(L)'
;MYFSLLGVLSVIEAITKEKYAEFSPNERQAYVLERLHLEDLWLIGRVRNMKEEKPFFFIDQLQNPYTGVVIEAQIFTDLSRSLSIFCPAGSGEIYYEDGTLVIAKVKLTGVKKDILKGNLFNTTFNEVYPIEDSNELFNLLDMKKEDLRIIALAKPSLYEDGESRFVDVAADIVKAKIADDLKEIDAKNERNEARLLGVQKAEGLLEEAKQQFAIERKHLYSLQQKLEELGFVFNEQDDEQLIKSDESFFETPETPLELLKGMQAQLSARGYHYEEKTLGQLLLALMTEQMIILSGPSGTGKTTIVKQFASIVNAKCEIIPVQPSWTDKQDLLGFYNPIRQLYVPSAFLDCLIEAKQNAEQLYIICLDEMNLAQIEYYLADLLSVRELEGGQLRLYSDFEYKQNMNEIKWFVQRMSQDEDVSIDEVLKKNQMDSLAHYEMVTRYENLKRYAPLLDIPSNVRIIGTMNVDGAVQALSPKVIDRSFIIPLYRQKKEKIASDAKIGQYHIPAEYFTINVEDTPRISTHLREAVNDLQLALKDWQIEFNERVEKHILLYHVAAENLGIPTKQQVDDITVMKFLPRLHEMVEDKQLITTLNVAIERHVKDELLSKRKLEKMEQKLEQTGLFSYWS
;
A
#
# COMPACT_ATOMS: atom_id res chain seq x y z
N MET A 1 -9.68 -7.72 31.09
CA MET A 1 -10.65 -7.68 32.21
C MET A 1 -10.17 -8.66 33.26
N TYR A 2 -10.18 -8.28 34.55
CA TYR A 2 -9.37 -8.80 35.69
C TYR A 2 -7.92 -8.26 35.64
N PHE A 3 -7.55 -7.17 36.32
CA PHE A 3 -7.77 -6.89 37.74
C PHE A 3 -8.58 -5.62 38.00
N SER A 4 -9.82 -5.82 38.43
CA SER A 4 -10.51 -4.91 39.33
C SER A 4 -10.14 -5.31 40.76
N LEU A 5 -9.44 -4.45 41.50
CA LEU A 5 -9.54 -4.35 42.95
C LEU A 5 -9.03 -2.97 43.38
N LEU A 6 -9.93 -2.00 43.33
CA LEU A 6 -9.90 -0.87 44.26
C LEU A 6 -10.01 -1.46 45.68
N GLY A 7 -8.95 -1.33 46.45
CA GLY A 7 -8.91 -1.79 47.83
C GLY A 7 -7.70 -1.24 48.58
N VAL A 8 -7.88 -0.06 49.19
CA VAL A 8 -7.02 0.55 50.21
C VAL A 8 -5.71 1.17 49.68
N LEU A 9 -5.80 2.43 49.22
CA LEU A 9 -4.69 3.38 49.40
C LEU A 9 -4.52 3.62 50.90
N SER A 10 -3.72 2.79 51.58
CA SER A 10 -3.15 3.20 52.85
C SER A 10 -2.06 4.21 52.51
N VAL A 11 -2.29 5.48 52.81
CA VAL A 11 -1.18 6.42 52.99
C VAL A 11 -0.35 5.84 54.13
N ILE A 12 0.70 5.10 53.81
CA ILE A 12 1.64 4.60 54.81
C ILE A 12 2.34 5.85 55.36
N GLU A 13 1.94 6.27 56.56
CA GLU A 13 2.62 7.33 57.29
C GLU A 13 4.09 6.92 57.45
N ALA A 14 5.00 7.79 57.03
CA ALA A 14 6.42 7.56 57.18
C ALA A 14 6.73 7.26 58.66
N ILE A 15 7.46 6.19 58.92
CA ILE A 15 7.78 5.77 60.29
C ILE A 15 9.10 6.40 60.75
N THR A 16 9.32 6.48 62.06
CA THR A 16 10.62 6.91 62.59
C THR A 16 11.67 5.81 62.43
N LYS A 17 12.96 6.20 62.46
CA LYS A 17 14.08 5.25 62.41
C LYS A 17 13.99 4.17 63.50
N GLU A 18 13.49 4.50 64.69
CA GLU A 18 13.35 3.53 65.79
C GLU A 18 12.35 2.42 65.44
N LYS A 19 11.21 2.77 64.85
CA LYS A 19 10.16 1.81 64.47
C LYS A 19 10.59 0.91 63.32
N TYR A 20 11.36 1.43 62.36
CA TYR A 20 11.96 0.63 61.28
C TYR A 20 13.00 -0.37 61.80
N ALA A 21 13.73 -0.03 62.87
CA ALA A 21 14.71 -0.93 63.48
C ALA A 21 14.08 -2.18 64.13
N GLU A 22 12.77 -2.17 64.39
CA GLU A 22 12.02 -3.28 64.97
C GLU A 22 11.51 -4.28 63.91
N PHE A 23 11.47 -3.90 62.62
CA PHE A 23 10.99 -4.77 61.53
C PHE A 23 11.91 -5.97 61.28
N SER A 24 11.35 -7.09 60.84
CA SER A 24 12.11 -8.24 60.32
C SER A 24 12.80 -7.90 58.98
N PRO A 25 13.82 -8.67 58.56
CA PRO A 25 14.51 -8.40 57.29
C PRO A 25 13.59 -8.34 56.06
N ASN A 26 12.58 -9.22 55.99
CA ASN A 26 11.63 -9.25 54.87
C ASN A 26 10.66 -8.06 54.90
N GLU A 27 10.20 -7.64 56.09
CA GLU A 27 9.34 -6.47 56.25
C GLU A 27 10.09 -5.17 55.91
N ARG A 28 11.39 -5.09 56.21
CA ARG A 28 12.24 -3.97 55.80
C ARG A 28 12.37 -3.88 54.29
N GLN A 29 12.58 -5.01 53.63
CA GLN A 29 12.69 -5.07 52.18
C GLN A 29 11.37 -4.67 51.51
N ALA A 30 10.25 -5.21 51.96
CA ALA A 30 8.93 -4.84 51.46
C ALA A 30 8.64 -3.34 51.66
N TYR A 31 8.91 -2.80 52.86
CA TYR A 31 8.73 -1.37 53.15
C TYR A 31 9.55 -0.47 52.22
N VAL A 32 10.80 -0.83 51.93
CA VAL A 32 11.66 -0.02 51.06
C VAL A 32 11.26 -0.13 49.59
N LEU A 33 10.92 -1.34 49.11
CA LEU A 33 10.46 -1.55 47.73
C LEU A 33 9.17 -0.79 47.44
N GLU A 34 8.20 -0.88 48.36
CA GLU A 34 6.92 -0.19 48.23
C GLU A 34 7.09 1.33 48.26
N ARG A 35 7.92 1.86 49.16
CA ARG A 35 8.09 3.32 49.32
C ARG A 35 8.92 3.97 48.23
N LEU A 36 9.84 3.23 47.60
CA LEU A 36 10.65 3.72 46.50
C LEU A 36 10.10 3.34 45.12
N HIS A 37 8.97 2.61 45.09
CA HIS A 37 8.38 2.05 43.89
C HIS A 37 9.42 1.31 43.04
N LEU A 38 10.23 0.49 43.69
CA LEU A 38 11.27 -0.32 43.07
C LEU A 38 10.77 -1.76 42.94
N GLU A 39 10.99 -2.38 41.79
CA GLU A 39 10.77 -3.82 41.62
C GLU A 39 12.05 -4.60 42.02
N ASP A 40 13.25 -4.11 41.69
CA ASP A 40 14.49 -4.93 41.73
C ASP A 40 15.72 -4.32 42.45
N LEU A 41 15.56 -3.45 43.46
CA LEU A 41 16.66 -2.84 44.26
C LEU A 41 17.82 -2.19 43.48
N TRP A 42 17.60 -1.81 42.22
CA TRP A 42 18.56 -1.04 41.42
C TRP A 42 18.33 0.46 41.59
N LEU A 43 19.42 1.23 41.69
CA LEU A 43 19.39 2.69 41.82
C LEU A 43 20.42 3.36 40.92
N ILE A 44 20.06 4.52 40.38
CA ILE A 44 20.99 5.40 39.64
C ILE A 44 21.45 6.52 40.57
N GLY A 45 22.71 6.93 40.46
CA GLY A 45 23.18 8.15 41.11
C GLY A 45 24.56 8.57 40.62
N ARG A 46 25.12 9.59 41.27
CA ARG A 46 26.44 10.12 40.92
C ARG A 46 27.46 9.76 41.97
N VAL A 47 28.63 9.32 41.50
CA VAL A 47 29.78 9.02 42.35
C VAL A 47 30.23 10.29 43.06
N ARG A 48 30.41 10.20 44.38
CA ARG A 48 31.01 11.23 45.23
C ARG A 48 32.23 10.67 45.96
N ASN A 49 33.40 11.18 45.62
CA ASN A 49 34.67 10.84 46.25
C ASN A 49 35.02 11.85 47.35
N MET A 50 35.17 11.37 48.58
CA MET A 50 35.44 12.23 49.75
C MET A 50 36.95 12.50 49.98
N LYS A 51 37.87 11.93 49.16
CA LYS A 51 39.33 12.22 49.00
C LYS A 51 40.01 11.08 48.21
N GLU A 52 41.03 11.40 47.40
CA GLU A 52 41.75 10.50 46.47
C GLU A 52 42.40 9.23 47.08
N GLU A 53 42.53 9.12 48.40
CA GLU A 53 43.26 8.01 49.06
C GLU A 53 42.38 7.10 49.94
N LYS A 54 41.05 7.10 49.79
CA LYS A 54 40.17 6.21 50.57
C LYS A 54 39.68 5.02 49.75
N PRO A 55 39.64 3.79 50.32
CA PRO A 55 39.19 2.58 49.62
C PRO A 55 37.65 2.47 49.58
N PHE A 56 36.94 3.58 49.38
CA PHE A 56 35.49 3.62 49.26
C PHE A 56 35.01 4.93 48.66
N PHE A 57 33.85 4.89 48.00
CA PHE A 57 33.13 6.07 47.51
C PHE A 57 31.65 5.99 47.89
N PHE A 58 30.95 7.11 47.72
CA PHE A 58 29.51 7.18 47.89
C PHE A 58 28.83 7.39 46.54
N ILE A 59 27.59 6.91 46.40
CA ILE A 59 26.72 7.30 45.30
C ILE A 59 25.60 8.15 45.92
N ASP A 60 25.52 9.41 45.50
CA ASP A 60 24.54 10.39 45.96
C ASP A 60 23.57 10.75 44.82
N GLN A 61 22.58 11.60 45.09
CA GLN A 61 21.53 11.99 44.12
C GLN A 61 20.79 10.78 43.55
N LEU A 62 20.34 9.90 44.45
CA LEU A 62 19.74 8.63 44.07
C LEU A 62 18.41 8.84 43.34
N GLN A 63 18.24 8.12 42.24
CA GLN A 63 17.05 8.15 41.42
C GLN A 63 16.60 6.72 41.12
N ASN A 64 15.28 6.54 41.01
CA ASN A 64 14.72 5.31 40.52
C ASN A 64 15.00 5.18 39.01
N PRO A 65 15.65 4.09 38.54
CA PRO A 65 16.03 3.93 37.14
C PRO A 65 14.83 3.87 36.17
N TYR A 66 13.67 3.42 36.64
CA TYR A 66 12.49 3.19 35.81
C TYR A 66 11.58 4.41 35.70
N THR A 67 11.51 5.22 36.76
CA THR A 67 10.58 6.35 36.84
C THR A 67 11.27 7.72 36.79
N GLY A 68 12.60 7.76 36.94
CA GLY A 68 13.39 8.99 37.00
C GLY A 68 13.12 9.84 38.25
N VAL A 69 12.29 9.35 39.17
CA VAL A 69 11.94 10.05 40.40
C VAL A 69 13.18 10.13 41.29
N VAL A 70 13.55 11.36 41.66
CA VAL A 70 14.61 11.60 42.65
C VAL A 70 14.14 11.09 43.99
N ILE A 71 14.96 10.23 44.60
CA ILE A 71 14.71 9.68 45.92
C ILE A 71 15.10 10.75 46.94
N GLU A 72 14.19 11.69 47.14
CA GLU A 72 14.25 12.61 48.27
C GLU A 72 13.70 11.90 49.52
N ALA A 73 14.28 12.20 50.67
CA ALA A 73 14.07 11.44 51.90
C ALA A 73 12.63 11.55 52.44
N GLN A 74 11.71 10.77 51.90
CA GLN A 74 10.35 10.56 52.43
C GLN A 74 10.15 9.16 53.02
N ILE A 75 11.24 8.38 53.15
CA ILE A 75 11.24 7.04 53.77
C ILE A 75 11.05 7.14 55.29
N PHE A 76 11.57 8.20 55.93
CA PHE A 76 11.48 8.44 57.37
C PHE A 76 11.07 9.88 57.66
N THR A 77 10.29 10.10 58.71
CA THR A 77 9.86 11.45 59.14
C THR A 77 10.98 12.30 59.72
N ASP A 78 12.09 11.69 60.14
CA ASP A 78 13.17 12.31 60.92
C ASP A 78 14.56 12.27 60.22
N LEU A 79 14.59 12.10 58.89
CA LEU A 79 15.86 12.04 58.15
C LEU A 79 16.42 13.45 57.87
N SER A 80 17.53 13.81 58.52
CA SER A 80 18.18 15.12 58.37
C SER A 80 19.20 15.22 57.23
N ARG A 81 19.45 14.13 56.49
CA ARG A 81 20.44 14.06 55.40
C ARG A 81 19.88 13.26 54.22
N SER A 82 20.32 13.59 53.00
CA SER A 82 20.03 12.81 51.80
C SER A 82 20.58 11.38 51.92
N LEU A 83 19.85 10.43 51.32
CA LEU A 83 20.29 9.04 51.26
C LEU A 83 21.49 8.91 50.31
N SER A 84 22.41 8.02 50.68
CA SER A 84 23.59 7.69 49.89
C SER A 84 23.83 6.18 49.90
N ILE A 85 24.34 5.64 48.79
CA ILE A 85 24.82 4.26 48.72
C ILE A 85 26.29 4.27 49.11
N PHE A 86 26.66 3.44 50.09
CA PHE A 86 28.06 3.20 50.41
C PHE A 86 28.62 2.10 49.51
N CYS A 87 29.76 2.36 48.87
CA CYS A 87 30.48 1.39 48.06
C CYS A 87 31.92 1.23 48.56
N PRO A 88 32.26 0.10 49.21
CA PRO A 88 33.64 -0.25 49.52
C PRO A 88 34.37 -0.66 48.23
N ALA A 89 35.53 -0.05 47.94
CA ALA A 89 36.37 -0.44 46.81
C ALA A 89 37.17 -1.70 47.17
N GLY A 90 37.19 -2.71 46.28
CA GLY A 90 38.05 -3.87 46.40
C GLY A 90 39.51 -3.52 46.08
N SER A 91 40.44 -4.28 46.64
CA SER A 91 41.88 -4.10 46.37
C SER A 91 42.18 -4.37 44.89
N GLY A 92 42.43 -3.32 44.11
CA GLY A 92 42.85 -3.40 42.70
C GLY A 92 41.79 -2.99 41.66
N GLU A 93 40.66 -2.43 42.08
CA GLU A 93 39.56 -2.05 41.18
C GLU A 93 39.63 -0.58 40.69
N ILE A 94 39.00 -0.33 39.54
CA ILE A 94 38.95 0.95 38.82
C ILE A 94 38.26 2.01 39.70
N TYR A 95 38.88 3.17 39.91
CA TYR A 95 38.20 4.27 40.58
C TYR A 95 37.34 5.03 39.57
N TYR A 96 36.06 5.20 39.87
CA TYR A 96 35.20 6.12 39.11
C TYR A 96 35.52 7.56 39.50
N GLU A 97 35.59 8.45 38.51
CA GLU A 97 35.81 9.88 38.74
C GLU A 97 34.62 10.51 39.49
N ASP A 98 34.90 11.54 40.28
CA ASP A 98 33.86 12.28 41.00
C ASP A 98 32.85 12.86 39.99
N GLY A 99 31.56 12.63 40.23
CA GLY A 99 30.47 13.05 39.35
C GLY A 99 30.07 12.04 38.26
N THR A 100 30.76 10.91 38.10
CA THR A 100 30.39 9.85 37.14
C THR A 100 28.99 9.32 37.43
N LEU A 101 28.15 9.21 36.40
CA LEU A 101 26.81 8.65 36.51
C LEU A 101 26.89 7.12 36.48
N VAL A 102 26.36 6.47 37.50
CA VAL A 102 26.44 5.01 37.68
C VAL A 102 25.08 4.43 38.05
N ILE A 103 24.86 3.17 37.65
CA ILE A 103 23.76 2.34 38.16
C ILE A 103 24.34 1.28 39.11
N ALA A 104 23.70 1.06 40.25
CA ALA A 104 24.16 0.15 41.28
C ALA A 104 23.04 -0.77 41.77
N LYS A 105 23.34 -2.07 41.93
CA LYS A 105 22.45 -3.02 42.62
C LYS A 105 22.67 -2.89 44.11
N VAL A 106 21.59 -2.70 44.86
CA VAL A 106 21.69 -2.32 46.27
C VAL A 106 21.20 -3.43 47.18
N LYS A 107 21.85 -3.59 48.33
CA LYS A 107 21.39 -4.41 49.45
C LYS A 107 21.11 -3.51 50.66
N LEU A 108 20.07 -3.85 51.41
CA LEU A 108 19.72 -3.12 52.63
C LEU A 108 20.73 -3.41 53.74
N THR A 109 21.16 -2.37 54.46
CA THR A 109 22.07 -2.55 55.60
C THR A 109 21.36 -3.24 56.76
N GLY A 110 21.93 -4.32 57.27
CA GLY A 110 21.45 -4.97 58.50
C GLY A 110 21.95 -4.18 59.71
N VAL A 111 21.09 -3.42 60.39
CA VAL A 111 21.57 -2.51 61.46
C VAL A 111 21.31 -3.05 62.87
N LYS A 112 22.38 -3.17 63.66
CA LYS A 112 22.35 -2.89 65.09
C LYS A 112 22.55 -1.39 65.29
N LYS A 113 21.47 -0.73 65.71
CA LYS A 113 21.30 0.63 66.26
C LYS A 113 21.70 1.91 65.52
N ASP A 114 22.62 1.95 64.55
CA ASP A 114 23.07 3.25 64.02
C ASP A 114 22.95 3.45 62.50
N ILE A 115 21.77 3.88 62.02
CA ILE A 115 21.63 4.61 60.74
C ILE A 115 22.18 6.05 60.92
N LEU A 116 23.37 6.18 61.54
CA LEU A 116 23.96 7.47 61.93
C LEU A 116 24.73 8.16 60.80
N LYS A 117 24.90 7.49 59.66
CA LYS A 117 25.69 8.00 58.53
C LYS A 117 24.96 8.00 57.17
N GLY A 118 23.63 7.88 57.16
CA GLY A 118 22.84 8.01 55.92
C GLY A 118 22.88 6.80 54.97
N ASN A 119 23.55 5.71 55.35
CA ASN A 119 23.71 4.53 54.49
C ASN A 119 22.64 3.47 54.82
N LEU A 120 21.42 3.70 54.33
CA LEU A 120 20.40 2.64 54.27
C LEU A 120 20.80 1.54 53.28
N PHE A 121 21.65 1.92 52.32
CA PHE A 121 22.01 1.16 51.14
C PHE A 121 23.50 0.86 51.13
N ASN A 122 23.84 -0.41 50.86
CA ASN A 122 25.21 -0.86 50.65
C ASN A 122 25.27 -1.72 49.39
N THR A 123 26.41 -1.71 48.72
CA THR A 123 26.66 -2.50 47.51
C THR A 123 28.11 -3.00 47.50
N THR A 124 28.43 -3.91 46.59
CA THR A 124 29.82 -4.27 46.28
C THR A 124 30.24 -3.61 44.98
N PHE A 125 31.53 -3.33 44.81
CA PHE A 125 32.05 -2.66 43.60
C PHE A 125 31.62 -3.36 42.28
N ASN A 126 31.64 -4.70 42.26
CA ASN A 126 31.19 -5.51 41.11
C ASN A 126 29.71 -5.38 40.75
N GLU A 127 28.91 -4.70 41.58
CA GLU A 127 27.49 -4.44 41.37
C GLU A 127 27.23 -2.97 40.96
N VAL A 128 28.28 -2.21 40.59
CA VAL A 128 28.21 -0.82 40.12
C VAL A 128 28.72 -0.72 38.68
N TYR A 129 27.96 -0.05 37.81
CA TYR A 129 28.28 0.08 36.39
C TYR A 129 28.15 1.54 35.91
N PRO A 130 29.09 2.04 35.08
CA PRO A 130 28.97 3.37 34.48
C PRO A 130 27.86 3.40 33.43
N ILE A 131 27.09 4.48 33.41
CA ILE A 131 26.09 4.73 32.37
C ILE A 131 26.80 5.46 31.22
N GLU A 132 26.92 4.80 30.06
CA GLU A 132 27.43 5.42 28.84
C GLU A 132 26.31 6.23 28.19
N ASP A 133 26.53 7.55 28.03
CA ASP A 133 25.60 8.49 27.41
C ASP A 133 25.57 8.29 25.88
N SER A 134 25.01 7.19 25.38
CA SER A 134 24.79 7.05 23.94
C SER A 134 23.46 7.73 23.57
N ASN A 135 23.57 8.82 22.79
CA ASN A 135 22.44 9.55 22.21
C ASN A 135 22.06 9.01 20.83
N GLU A 136 22.77 7.99 20.33
CA GLU A 136 22.63 7.52 18.95
C GLU A 136 21.21 7.03 18.63
N LEU A 137 20.54 6.34 19.57
CA LEU A 137 19.19 5.82 19.35
C LEU A 137 18.13 6.93 19.31
N PHE A 138 18.24 7.94 20.17
CA PHE A 138 17.30 9.06 20.25
C PHE A 138 17.47 10.06 19.11
N ASN A 139 18.72 10.28 18.68
CA ASN A 139 19.04 11.07 17.49
C ASN A 139 18.50 10.43 16.21
N LEU A 140 18.39 9.09 16.17
CA LEU A 140 17.83 8.35 15.03
C LEU A 140 16.30 8.46 14.94
N LEU A 141 15.63 8.73 16.06
CA LEU A 141 14.18 8.85 16.18
C LEU A 141 13.69 10.31 16.20
N ASP A 142 14.61 11.28 16.10
CA ASP A 142 14.35 12.73 16.20
C ASP A 142 13.57 13.12 17.47
N MET A 143 13.86 12.44 18.58
CA MET A 143 13.25 12.65 19.90
C MET A 143 14.26 13.16 20.92
N LYS A 144 13.82 13.95 21.91
CA LYS A 144 14.66 14.34 23.05
C LYS A 144 14.52 13.32 24.19
N LYS A 145 15.62 13.03 24.89
CA LYS A 145 15.64 12.19 26.12
C LYS A 145 14.61 12.64 27.16
N GLU A 146 14.32 13.94 27.19
CA GLU A 146 13.36 14.58 28.09
C GLU A 146 11.90 14.18 27.83
N ASP A 147 11.54 13.83 26.59
CA ASP A 147 10.16 13.52 26.18
C ASP A 147 9.70 12.13 26.64
N LEU A 148 10.64 11.24 26.96
CA LEU A 148 10.37 9.84 27.33
C LEU A 148 10.54 9.56 28.83
N ARG A 149 11.00 10.52 29.63
CA ARG A 149 11.29 10.37 31.08
C ARG A 149 12.24 9.21 31.45
N ILE A 150 12.92 8.60 30.48
CA ILE A 150 13.91 7.54 30.70
C ILE A 150 15.29 8.20 30.75
N ILE A 151 15.97 8.10 31.89
CA ILE A 151 17.23 8.83 32.14
C ILE A 151 18.46 8.02 31.66
N ALA A 152 18.36 6.69 31.48
CA ALA A 152 19.47 5.90 30.93
C ALA A 152 19.01 4.58 30.28
N LEU A 153 19.68 4.18 29.20
CA LEU A 153 19.63 2.82 28.65
C LEU A 153 20.91 2.09 29.09
N ALA A 154 20.76 1.02 29.87
CA ALA A 154 21.88 0.15 30.21
C ALA A 154 22.19 -0.78 29.03
N LYS A 155 23.47 -1.16 28.85
CA LYS A 155 23.90 -2.08 27.80
C LYS A 155 23.13 -3.42 27.90
N PRO A 156 22.67 -4.01 26.78
CA PRO A 156 21.98 -5.30 26.77
C PRO A 156 22.80 -6.45 27.39
N SER A 157 24.12 -6.30 27.42
CA SER A 157 25.06 -7.29 27.97
C SER A 157 25.03 -7.43 29.50
N LEU A 158 24.17 -6.70 30.21
CA LEU A 158 24.06 -6.74 31.68
C LEU A 158 23.05 -7.77 32.21
N TYR A 159 22.35 -8.48 31.33
CA TYR A 159 21.29 -9.43 31.69
C TYR A 159 21.68 -10.84 31.21
N GLU A 160 22.24 -11.65 32.12
CA GLU A 160 22.25 -13.10 31.96
C GLU A 160 20.85 -13.60 32.34
N ASP A 161 20.21 -14.32 31.43
CA ASP A 161 18.86 -14.89 31.55
C ASP A 161 17.68 -13.93 31.39
N GLY A 162 17.25 -13.75 30.13
CA GLY A 162 15.85 -13.94 29.70
C GLY A 162 14.70 -13.12 30.28
N GLU A 163 14.89 -12.24 31.27
CA GLU A 163 13.84 -11.38 31.83
C GLU A 163 14.10 -9.91 31.49
N SER A 164 13.83 -9.54 30.24
CA SER A 164 13.88 -8.14 29.81
C SER A 164 12.51 -7.47 29.96
N ARG A 165 12.11 -7.15 31.20
CA ARG A 165 10.99 -6.21 31.45
C ARG A 165 11.25 -4.80 30.88
N PHE A 166 12.47 -4.51 30.44
CA PHE A 166 12.89 -3.21 29.92
C PHE A 166 12.49 -2.98 28.45
N VAL A 167 12.40 -4.05 27.64
CA VAL A 167 11.93 -3.96 26.25
C VAL A 167 10.41 -3.85 26.21
N ASP A 168 9.70 -4.57 27.08
CA ASP A 168 8.24 -4.55 27.14
C ASP A 168 7.68 -3.21 27.62
N VAL A 169 8.26 -2.61 28.67
CA VAL A 169 7.80 -1.31 29.18
C VAL A 169 8.11 -0.16 28.20
N ALA A 170 9.28 -0.19 27.53
CA ALA A 170 9.59 0.78 26.49
C ALA A 170 8.68 0.60 25.26
N ALA A 171 8.39 -0.64 24.85
CA ALA A 171 7.45 -0.95 23.79
C ALA A 171 6.02 -0.54 24.15
N ASP A 172 5.58 -0.72 25.39
CA ASP A 172 4.25 -0.34 25.86
C ASP A 172 4.08 1.17 25.96
N ILE A 173 5.12 1.91 26.37
CA ILE A 173 5.13 3.38 26.35
C ILE A 173 5.08 3.91 24.92
N VAL A 174 5.84 3.30 23.99
CA VAL A 174 5.82 3.66 22.57
C VAL A 174 4.46 3.32 21.94
N LYS A 175 3.87 2.15 22.24
CA LYS A 175 2.52 1.78 21.79
C LYS A 175 1.46 2.72 22.34
N ALA A 176 1.54 3.09 23.61
CA ALA A 176 0.60 4.03 24.23
C ALA A 176 0.69 5.43 23.60
N LYS A 177 1.90 5.90 23.30
CA LYS A 177 2.15 7.17 22.62
C LYS A 177 1.61 7.17 21.19
N ILE A 178 1.88 6.11 20.42
CA ILE A 178 1.36 5.94 19.05
C ILE A 178 -0.17 5.91 19.06
N ALA A 179 -0.79 5.23 20.02
CA ALA A 179 -2.24 5.18 20.14
C ALA A 179 -2.87 6.54 20.48
N ASP A 180 -2.21 7.35 21.32
CA ASP A 180 -2.67 8.71 21.64
C ASP A 180 -2.46 9.68 20.48
N ASP A 181 -1.34 9.58 19.76
CA ASP A 181 -1.05 10.40 18.58
C ASP A 181 -2.00 10.06 17.42
N LEU A 182 -2.33 8.77 17.22
CA LEU A 182 -3.36 8.32 16.26
C LEU A 182 -4.73 8.90 16.60
N LYS A 183 -5.14 8.85 17.88
CA LYS A 183 -6.40 9.48 18.32
C LYS A 183 -6.43 10.99 18.10
N GLU A 184 -5.29 11.68 18.29
CA GLU A 184 -5.21 13.11 18.06
C GLU A 184 -5.24 13.45 16.54
N ILE A 185 -4.66 12.58 15.71
CA ILE A 185 -4.72 12.66 14.24
C ILE A 185 -6.14 12.40 13.74
N ASP A 186 -6.82 11.39 14.25
CA ASP A 186 -8.21 11.07 13.89
C ASP A 186 -9.16 12.19 14.32
N ALA A 187 -8.99 12.74 15.53
CA ALA A 187 -9.76 13.90 15.98
C ALA A 187 -9.44 15.18 15.15
N LYS A 188 -8.22 15.31 14.62
CA LYS A 188 -7.87 16.37 13.66
C LYS A 188 -8.48 16.10 12.28
N ASN A 189 -8.54 14.85 11.84
CA ASN A 189 -9.20 14.45 10.59
C ASN A 189 -10.70 14.71 10.66
N GLU A 190 -11.39 14.35 11.74
CA GLU A 190 -12.81 14.68 11.93
C GLU A 190 -13.05 16.21 11.94
N ARG A 191 -12.15 16.98 12.59
CA ARG A 191 -12.22 18.46 12.56
C ARG A 191 -11.87 19.06 11.21
N ASN A 192 -11.02 18.39 10.43
CA ASN A 192 -10.62 18.81 9.08
C ASN A 192 -11.67 18.43 8.03
N GLU A 193 -12.35 17.30 8.18
CA GLU A 193 -13.53 16.90 7.42
C GLU A 193 -14.71 17.85 7.70
N ALA A 194 -14.92 18.22 8.96
CA ALA A 194 -15.89 19.25 9.34
C ALA A 194 -15.50 20.65 8.78
N ARG A 195 -14.20 20.96 8.64
CA ARG A 195 -13.70 22.17 7.96
C ARG A 195 -13.74 22.08 6.43
N LEU A 196 -13.73 20.88 5.87
CA LEU A 196 -13.81 20.59 4.42
C LEU A 196 -15.15 21.04 3.84
N LEU A 197 -16.18 21.10 4.68
CA LEU A 197 -17.52 21.62 4.34
C LEU A 197 -17.56 23.16 4.22
N GLY A 198 -16.46 23.87 4.53
CA GLY A 198 -16.47 25.33 4.71
C GLY A 198 -15.63 26.19 3.75
N VAL A 199 -14.54 25.72 3.12
CA VAL A 199 -13.58 26.68 2.50
C VAL A 199 -12.97 26.21 1.18
N GLN A 200 -13.68 26.50 0.08
CA GLN A 200 -13.19 26.39 -1.32
C GLN A 200 -12.19 27.51 -1.70
N LYS A 201 -11.05 27.66 -0.99
CA LYS A 201 -10.08 28.73 -1.35
C LYS A 201 -8.58 28.48 -1.10
N ALA A 202 -8.14 27.23 -0.89
CA ALA A 202 -6.75 26.92 -0.53
C ALA A 202 -6.07 25.90 -1.46
N GLU A 203 -6.05 26.15 -2.77
CA GLU A 203 -5.39 25.25 -3.73
C GLU A 203 -3.85 25.28 -3.63
N GLY A 204 -3.23 26.40 -3.22
CA GLY A 204 -1.76 26.50 -3.10
C GLY A 204 -1.16 25.79 -1.89
N LEU A 205 -1.83 25.84 -0.73
CA LEU A 205 -1.35 25.16 0.49
C LEU A 205 -1.52 23.64 0.42
N LEU A 206 -2.46 23.17 -0.42
CA LEU A 206 -2.68 21.74 -0.67
C LEU A 206 -1.50 21.10 -1.40
N GLU A 207 -0.85 21.85 -2.28
CA GLU A 207 0.25 21.36 -3.11
C GLU A 207 1.53 21.23 -2.28
N GLU A 208 1.79 22.19 -1.39
CA GLU A 208 2.89 22.13 -0.42
C GLU A 208 2.69 21.00 0.60
N ALA A 209 1.47 20.84 1.14
CA ALA A 209 1.16 19.74 2.05
C ALA A 209 1.31 18.36 1.37
N LYS A 210 0.86 18.21 0.11
CA LYS A 210 1.04 16.95 -0.66
C LYS A 210 2.50 16.63 -0.92
N GLN A 211 3.33 17.63 -1.20
CA GLN A 211 4.77 17.43 -1.35
C GLN A 211 5.42 17.00 -0.04
N GLN A 212 5.02 17.59 1.07
CA GLN A 212 5.53 17.23 2.39
C GLN A 212 5.13 15.82 2.80
N PHE A 213 3.87 15.42 2.56
CA PHE A 213 3.42 14.04 2.75
C PHE A 213 4.13 13.03 1.86
N ALA A 214 4.47 13.40 0.61
CA ALA A 214 5.22 12.51 -0.28
C ALA A 214 6.65 12.27 0.23
N ILE A 215 7.28 13.27 0.85
CA ILE A 215 8.61 13.16 1.46
C ILE A 215 8.56 12.28 2.71
N GLU A 216 7.60 12.53 3.61
CA GLU A 216 7.41 11.73 4.83
C GLU A 216 7.08 10.27 4.51
N ARG A 217 6.23 10.02 3.50
CA ARG A 217 5.91 8.65 3.06
C ARG A 217 7.13 7.93 2.51
N LYS A 218 7.99 8.63 1.76
CA LYS A 218 9.24 8.07 1.23
C LYS A 218 10.23 7.76 2.35
N HIS A 219 10.24 8.58 3.41
CA HIS A 219 11.02 8.32 4.61
C HIS A 219 10.51 7.08 5.36
N LEU A 220 9.19 6.97 5.55
CA LEU A 220 8.54 5.81 6.18
C LEU A 220 8.81 4.51 5.44
N TYR A 221 8.72 4.49 4.10
CA TYR A 221 9.09 3.30 3.32
C TYR A 221 10.56 2.92 3.46
N SER A 222 11.46 3.91 3.53
CA SER A 222 12.88 3.64 3.77
C SER A 222 13.15 3.12 5.19
N LEU A 223 12.33 3.52 6.15
CA LEU A 223 12.40 3.05 7.54
C LEU A 223 11.85 1.63 7.65
N GLN A 224 10.71 1.36 7.02
CA GLN A 224 10.09 0.05 6.92
C GLN A 224 11.06 -0.95 6.27
N GLN A 225 11.70 -0.58 5.17
CA GLN A 225 12.68 -1.42 4.48
C GLN A 225 13.91 -1.74 5.38
N LYS A 226 14.39 -0.77 6.17
CA LYS A 226 15.46 -0.99 7.15
C LYS A 226 15.01 -1.85 8.34
N LEU A 227 13.75 -1.75 8.75
CA LEU A 227 13.17 -2.57 9.82
C LEU A 227 12.95 -4.01 9.34
N GLU A 228 12.57 -4.21 8.08
CA GLU A 228 12.49 -5.53 7.43
C GLU A 228 13.88 -6.16 7.26
N GLU A 229 14.93 -5.38 6.95
CA GLU A 229 16.32 -5.84 6.94
C GLU A 229 16.84 -6.26 8.33
N LEU A 230 16.24 -5.71 9.39
CA LEU A 230 16.51 -6.09 10.80
C LEU A 230 15.61 -7.23 11.30
N GLY A 231 14.76 -7.80 10.43
CA GLY A 231 13.94 -8.98 10.73
C GLY A 231 12.54 -8.69 11.30
N PHE A 232 12.08 -7.44 11.28
CA PHE A 232 10.70 -7.09 11.67
C PHE A 232 9.73 -7.32 10.50
N VAL A 233 8.59 -7.95 10.78
CA VAL A 233 7.55 -8.26 9.78
C VAL A 233 6.35 -7.37 10.05
N PHE A 234 5.92 -6.64 9.03
CA PHE A 234 4.72 -5.83 9.07
C PHE A 234 3.59 -6.59 8.36
N ASN A 235 2.58 -7.01 9.12
CA ASN A 235 1.36 -7.61 8.55
C ASN A 235 0.41 -6.49 8.12
N GLU A 236 0.11 -6.39 6.82
CA GLU A 236 -0.79 -5.39 6.23
C GLU A 236 -2.30 -5.72 6.43
N GLN A 237 -2.69 -6.60 7.36
CA GLN A 237 -4.04 -7.17 7.36
C GLN A 237 -5.09 -6.56 8.29
N ASP A 238 -4.79 -5.54 9.11
CA ASP A 238 -5.77 -5.06 10.10
C ASP A 238 -6.51 -3.74 9.76
N ASP A 239 -6.29 -3.13 8.58
CA ASP A 239 -6.93 -1.84 8.24
C ASP A 239 -8.19 -1.91 7.36
N GLU A 240 -8.60 -3.08 6.84
CA GLU A 240 -9.79 -3.16 5.96
C GLU A 240 -11.14 -3.32 6.68
N GLN A 241 -11.21 -3.37 8.02
CA GLN A 241 -12.48 -3.60 8.74
C GLN A 241 -13.14 -2.35 9.36
N LEU A 242 -12.61 -1.14 9.16
CA LEU A 242 -13.13 0.07 9.81
C LEU A 242 -13.43 1.23 8.84
N ILE A 243 -14.14 1.01 7.74
CA ILE A 243 -15.12 1.98 7.17
C ILE A 243 -16.20 1.16 6.43
N LYS A 244 -17.25 0.76 7.15
CA LYS A 244 -18.59 0.57 6.55
C LYS A 244 -19.49 1.65 7.13
N SER A 245 -19.31 2.88 6.67
CA SER A 245 -20.40 3.85 6.71
C SER A 245 -21.47 3.35 5.72
N ASP A 246 -22.72 3.27 6.17
CA ASP A 246 -23.88 3.03 5.32
C ASP A 246 -24.01 4.16 4.27
N GLU A 247 -23.21 4.10 3.19
CA GLU A 247 -23.51 4.83 1.97
C GLU A 247 -24.63 4.09 1.26
N SER A 248 -25.82 4.70 1.21
CA SER A 248 -26.91 4.20 0.38
C SER A 248 -26.49 4.31 -1.08
N PHE A 249 -26.11 3.19 -1.70
CA PHE A 249 -25.86 3.13 -3.14
C PHE A 249 -27.11 3.54 -3.92
N PHE A 250 -26.92 4.14 -5.10
CA PHE A 250 -28.00 4.29 -6.05
C PHE A 250 -28.43 2.92 -6.58
N GLU A 251 -29.72 2.81 -6.93
CA GLU A 251 -30.24 1.63 -7.62
C GLU A 251 -29.45 1.39 -8.92
N THR A 252 -29.08 0.13 -9.14
CA THR A 252 -28.38 -0.30 -10.35
C THR A 252 -29.25 0.01 -11.57
N PRO A 253 -28.76 0.78 -12.55
CA PRO A 253 -29.56 1.11 -13.74
C PRO A 253 -29.95 -0.14 -14.51
N GLU A 254 -31.20 -0.25 -14.95
CA GLU A 254 -31.68 -1.44 -15.67
C GLU A 254 -31.02 -1.57 -17.05
N THR A 255 -30.69 -0.43 -17.67
CA THR A 255 -30.09 -0.40 -19.00
C THR A 255 -28.75 0.36 -19.02
N PRO A 256 -27.79 -0.05 -19.86
CA PRO A 256 -26.52 0.66 -19.99
C PRO A 256 -26.68 2.11 -20.48
N LEU A 257 -27.78 2.41 -21.19
CA LEU A 257 -28.13 3.77 -21.61
C LEU A 257 -28.49 4.67 -20.41
N GLU A 258 -29.19 4.13 -19.42
CA GLU A 258 -29.47 4.86 -18.17
C GLU A 258 -28.19 5.08 -17.37
N LEU A 259 -27.30 4.09 -17.31
CA LEU A 259 -25.99 4.24 -16.72
C LEU A 259 -25.19 5.35 -17.41
N LEU A 260 -25.16 5.38 -18.74
CA LEU A 260 -24.46 6.40 -19.51
C LEU A 260 -24.96 7.82 -19.17
N LYS A 261 -26.28 8.02 -19.16
CA LYS A 261 -26.90 9.31 -18.83
C LYS A 261 -26.65 9.71 -17.38
N GLY A 262 -26.80 8.77 -16.44
CA GLY A 262 -26.52 9.00 -15.03
C GLY A 262 -25.06 9.37 -14.79
N MET A 263 -24.14 8.65 -15.44
CA MET A 263 -22.71 8.92 -15.39
C MET A 263 -22.35 10.30 -15.97
N GLN A 264 -22.91 10.66 -17.13
CA GLN A 264 -22.67 11.98 -17.74
C GLN A 264 -23.15 13.12 -16.82
N ALA A 265 -24.32 12.96 -16.21
CA ALA A 265 -24.87 13.93 -15.27
C ALA A 265 -24.00 14.06 -14.01
N GLN A 266 -23.57 12.94 -13.43
CA GLN A 266 -22.68 12.94 -12.26
C GLN A 266 -21.30 13.52 -12.57
N LEU A 267 -20.70 13.20 -13.72
CA LEU A 267 -19.43 13.78 -14.14
C LEU A 267 -19.53 15.30 -14.28
N SER A 268 -20.62 15.78 -14.90
CA SER A 268 -20.89 17.21 -15.05
C SER A 268 -21.04 17.91 -13.69
N ALA A 269 -21.77 17.29 -12.75
CA ALA A 269 -21.90 17.78 -11.38
C ALA A 269 -20.56 17.82 -10.61
N ARG A 270 -19.67 16.86 -10.88
CA ARG A 270 -18.29 16.81 -10.36
C ARG A 270 -17.32 17.78 -11.07
N GLY A 271 -17.79 18.53 -12.08
CA GLY A 271 -16.99 19.49 -12.85
C GLY A 271 -16.23 18.90 -14.05
N TYR A 272 -16.42 17.61 -14.34
CA TYR A 272 -15.83 16.93 -15.49
C TYR A 272 -16.79 16.91 -16.67
N HIS A 273 -16.35 17.44 -17.80
CA HIS A 273 -17.18 17.56 -18.99
C HIS A 273 -16.62 16.65 -20.06
N TYR A 274 -17.35 15.61 -20.42
CA TYR A 274 -17.02 14.68 -21.48
C TYR A 274 -18.22 14.57 -22.44
N GLU A 275 -17.95 14.51 -23.74
CA GLU A 275 -18.97 14.23 -24.75
C GLU A 275 -19.63 12.85 -24.49
N GLU A 276 -20.96 12.80 -24.58
CA GLU A 276 -21.74 11.57 -24.39
C GLU A 276 -21.24 10.43 -25.29
N LYS A 277 -20.84 10.76 -26.53
CA LYS A 277 -20.26 9.81 -27.49
C LYS A 277 -18.99 9.15 -26.96
N THR A 278 -18.08 9.92 -26.36
CA THR A 278 -16.84 9.37 -25.80
C THR A 278 -17.10 8.47 -24.60
N LEU A 279 -18.04 8.86 -23.73
CA LEU A 279 -18.45 8.03 -22.60
C LEU A 279 -19.13 6.73 -23.06
N GLY A 280 -19.96 6.83 -24.11
CA GLY A 280 -20.60 5.68 -24.76
C GLY A 280 -19.60 4.73 -25.38
N GLN A 281 -18.61 5.24 -26.12
CA GLN A 281 -17.50 4.44 -26.67
C GLN A 281 -16.74 3.70 -25.57
N LEU A 282 -16.44 4.37 -24.45
CA LEU A 282 -15.78 3.75 -23.30
C LEU A 282 -16.63 2.63 -22.70
N LEU A 283 -17.91 2.89 -22.44
CA LEU A 283 -18.84 1.91 -21.88
C LEU A 283 -18.98 0.68 -22.79
N LEU A 284 -19.18 0.90 -24.09
CA LEU A 284 -19.29 -0.17 -25.08
C LEU A 284 -18.00 -0.98 -25.19
N ALA A 285 -16.84 -0.33 -25.20
CA ALA A 285 -15.56 -1.01 -25.25
C ALA A 285 -15.32 -1.85 -23.98
N LEU A 286 -15.71 -1.36 -22.81
CA LEU A 286 -15.64 -2.11 -21.54
C LEU A 286 -16.48 -3.38 -21.58
N MET A 287 -17.64 -3.33 -22.22
CA MET A 287 -18.53 -4.48 -22.37
C MET A 287 -17.95 -5.60 -23.24
N THR A 288 -17.06 -5.26 -24.19
CA THR A 288 -16.39 -6.26 -25.04
C THR A 288 -15.32 -7.07 -24.32
N GLU A 289 -15.01 -6.71 -23.07
CA GLU A 289 -13.92 -7.24 -22.25
C GLU A 289 -12.53 -7.06 -22.85
N GLN A 290 -12.38 -6.40 -24.01
CA GLN A 290 -11.10 -6.20 -24.66
C GLN A 290 -10.28 -5.12 -23.97
N MET A 291 -8.97 -5.10 -24.24
CA MET A 291 -8.11 -4.01 -23.75
C MET A 291 -8.58 -2.68 -24.36
N ILE A 292 -8.52 -1.61 -23.57
CA ILE A 292 -8.85 -0.26 -24.04
C ILE A 292 -7.61 0.60 -23.95
N ILE A 293 -7.35 1.43 -24.96
CA ILE A 293 -6.27 2.41 -24.95
C ILE A 293 -6.87 3.80 -25.12
N LEU A 294 -6.75 4.63 -24.09
CA LEU A 294 -7.10 6.03 -24.12
C LEU A 294 -5.92 6.82 -24.67
N SER A 295 -6.06 7.37 -25.88
CA SER A 295 -5.00 8.11 -26.56
C SER A 295 -5.32 9.60 -26.63
N GLY A 296 -4.35 10.47 -26.35
CA GLY A 296 -4.53 11.90 -26.56
C GLY A 296 -3.41 12.75 -25.97
N PRO A 297 -3.41 14.07 -26.22
CA PRO A 297 -2.41 14.98 -25.66
C PRO A 297 -2.33 14.93 -24.13
N SER A 298 -1.23 15.42 -23.57
CA SER A 298 -1.14 15.58 -22.12
C SER A 298 -2.23 16.53 -21.58
N GLY A 299 -2.73 16.24 -20.37
CA GLY A 299 -3.75 17.07 -19.70
C GLY A 299 -5.18 16.95 -20.25
N THR A 300 -5.50 15.95 -21.07
CA THR A 300 -6.88 15.69 -21.55
C THR A 300 -7.76 14.90 -20.56
N GLY A 301 -7.21 14.52 -19.40
CA GLY A 301 -7.97 13.81 -18.35
C GLY A 301 -8.18 12.32 -18.62
N LYS A 302 -7.23 11.65 -19.30
CA LYS A 302 -7.28 10.21 -19.62
C LYS A 302 -7.32 9.33 -18.36
N THR A 303 -6.43 9.57 -17.41
CA THR A 303 -6.43 8.85 -16.12
C THR A 303 -7.63 9.27 -15.26
N THR A 304 -8.06 10.53 -15.41
CA THR A 304 -9.20 11.08 -14.66
C THR A 304 -10.52 10.44 -15.04
N ILE A 305 -10.81 10.23 -16.34
CA ILE A 305 -12.05 9.56 -16.77
C ILE A 305 -12.12 8.13 -16.21
N VAL A 306 -11.00 7.42 -16.16
CA VAL A 306 -10.94 6.05 -15.59
C VAL A 306 -11.25 6.07 -14.09
N LYS A 307 -10.60 6.96 -13.32
CA LYS A 307 -10.88 7.13 -11.88
C LYS A 307 -12.33 7.46 -11.60
N GLN A 308 -12.89 8.40 -12.36
CA GLN A 308 -14.26 8.86 -12.14
C GLN A 308 -15.27 7.80 -12.56
N PHE A 309 -15.03 7.10 -13.67
CA PHE A 309 -15.85 5.96 -14.08
C PHE A 309 -15.90 4.92 -12.96
N ALA A 310 -14.73 4.48 -12.47
CA ALA A 310 -14.64 3.47 -11.42
C ALA A 310 -15.36 3.90 -10.14
N SER A 311 -15.18 5.15 -9.71
CA SER A 311 -15.88 5.72 -8.55
C SER A 311 -17.40 5.73 -8.73
N ILE A 312 -17.92 6.03 -9.93
CA ILE A 312 -19.37 6.08 -10.17
C ILE A 312 -19.98 4.68 -10.12
N VAL A 313 -19.29 3.66 -10.63
CA VAL A 313 -19.80 2.28 -10.70
C VAL A 313 -19.37 1.40 -9.53
N ASN A 314 -18.70 1.97 -8.52
CA ASN A 314 -18.09 1.26 -7.38
C ASN A 314 -17.14 0.11 -7.81
N ALA A 315 -16.37 0.34 -8.88
CA ALA A 315 -15.30 -0.56 -9.28
C ALA A 315 -14.02 -0.26 -8.50
N LYS A 316 -13.28 -1.30 -8.10
CA LYS A 316 -11.91 -1.13 -7.61
C LYS A 316 -11.04 -0.66 -8.78
N CYS A 317 -10.29 0.42 -8.59
CA CYS A 317 -9.43 0.98 -9.62
C CYS A 317 -7.98 1.03 -9.15
N GLU A 318 -7.11 0.30 -9.83
CA GLU A 318 -5.67 0.33 -9.57
C GLU A 318 -4.96 1.05 -10.72
N ILE A 319 -4.14 2.06 -10.40
CA ILE A 319 -3.43 2.84 -11.43
C ILE A 319 -1.95 2.57 -11.30
N ILE A 320 -1.40 1.98 -12.35
CA ILE A 320 -0.04 1.47 -12.38
C ILE A 320 0.74 2.32 -13.39
N PRO A 321 1.61 3.23 -12.92
CA PRO A 321 2.43 4.03 -13.80
C PRO A 321 3.52 3.17 -14.43
N VAL A 322 3.48 3.03 -15.75
CA VAL A 322 4.49 2.25 -16.50
C VAL A 322 5.83 2.98 -16.43
N GLN A 323 6.89 2.23 -16.10
CA GLN A 323 8.23 2.81 -16.02
C GLN A 323 8.98 2.60 -17.35
N PRO A 324 9.81 3.56 -17.80
CA PRO A 324 10.64 3.39 -19.00
C PRO A 324 11.62 2.21 -18.91
N SER A 325 11.96 1.78 -17.70
CA SER A 325 12.84 0.64 -17.44
C SER A 325 12.15 -0.72 -17.62
N TRP A 326 10.84 -0.75 -17.87
CA TRP A 326 10.13 -2.01 -18.07
C TRP A 326 10.60 -2.66 -19.37
N THR A 327 11.11 -3.88 -19.26
CA THR A 327 11.73 -4.60 -20.37
C THR A 327 11.11 -5.96 -20.62
N ASP A 328 10.45 -6.55 -19.62
CA ASP A 328 9.82 -7.86 -19.76
C ASP A 328 8.58 -8.02 -18.88
N LYS A 329 7.99 -9.21 -18.92
CA LYS A 329 6.77 -9.53 -18.18
C LYS A 329 6.93 -9.52 -16.66
N GLN A 330 8.15 -9.62 -16.12
CA GLN A 330 8.40 -9.62 -14.69
C GLN A 330 8.13 -8.25 -14.08
N ASP A 331 8.33 -7.18 -14.84
CA ASP A 331 7.96 -5.83 -14.42
C ASP A 331 6.44 -5.69 -14.21
N LEU A 332 5.65 -6.43 -14.99
CA LEU A 332 4.19 -6.43 -14.91
C LEU A 332 3.65 -7.49 -13.95
N LEU A 333 4.19 -8.71 -13.93
CA LEU A 333 3.63 -9.82 -13.13
C LEU A 333 4.40 -10.07 -11.83
N GLY A 334 5.64 -9.60 -11.73
CA GLY A 334 6.58 -10.01 -10.70
C GLY A 334 7.44 -11.20 -11.12
N PHE A 335 8.20 -11.75 -10.17
CA PHE A 335 9.13 -12.84 -10.43
C PHE A 335 9.27 -13.79 -9.25
N TYR A 336 9.66 -15.04 -9.53
CA TYR A 336 10.04 -15.99 -8.50
C TYR A 336 11.51 -15.80 -8.12
N ASN A 337 11.78 -15.61 -6.83
CA ASN A 337 13.14 -15.52 -6.30
C ASN A 337 13.60 -16.93 -5.87
N PRO A 338 14.54 -17.57 -6.60
CA PRO A 338 14.97 -18.94 -6.30
C PRO A 338 15.81 -19.04 -5.01
N ILE A 339 16.42 -17.94 -4.56
CA ILE A 339 17.22 -17.91 -3.32
C ILE A 339 16.29 -17.90 -2.10
N ARG A 340 15.27 -17.03 -2.12
CA ARG A 340 14.28 -16.93 -1.04
C ARG A 340 13.17 -17.99 -1.17
N GLN A 341 13.04 -18.61 -2.34
CA GLN A 341 11.98 -19.55 -2.68
C GLN A 341 10.57 -18.92 -2.48
N LEU A 342 10.46 -17.63 -2.82
CA LEU A 342 9.25 -16.82 -2.71
C LEU A 342 8.97 -16.14 -4.05
N TYR A 343 7.68 -16.01 -4.38
CA TYR A 343 7.25 -15.14 -5.45
C TYR A 343 7.17 -13.69 -4.95
N VAL A 344 7.76 -12.77 -5.72
CA VAL A 344 7.72 -11.34 -5.49
C VAL A 344 6.71 -10.75 -6.48
N PRO A 345 5.49 -10.39 -6.03
CA PRO A 345 4.43 -9.88 -6.90
C PRO A 345 4.65 -8.42 -7.30
N SER A 346 3.93 -8.00 -8.32
CA SER A 346 3.69 -6.59 -8.63
C SER A 346 2.29 -6.16 -8.17
N ALA A 347 2.04 -4.85 -8.11
CA ALA A 347 0.69 -4.31 -7.85
C ALA A 347 -0.35 -4.81 -8.88
N PHE A 348 0.06 -5.05 -10.12
CA PHE A 348 -0.81 -5.61 -11.15
C PHE A 348 -1.23 -7.03 -10.80
N LEU A 349 -0.28 -7.89 -10.41
CA LEU A 349 -0.57 -9.27 -10.04
C LEU A 349 -1.43 -9.35 -8.77
N ASP A 350 -1.11 -8.53 -7.76
CA ASP A 350 -1.91 -8.46 -6.53
C ASP A 350 -3.35 -8.09 -6.81
N CYS A 351 -3.58 -7.09 -7.67
CA CYS A 351 -4.91 -6.70 -8.11
C CYS A 351 -5.65 -7.82 -8.84
N LEU A 352 -4.96 -8.61 -9.70
CA LEU A 352 -5.57 -9.79 -10.34
C LEU A 352 -5.98 -10.86 -9.33
N ILE A 353 -5.17 -11.11 -8.30
CA ILE A 353 -5.46 -12.11 -7.28
C ILE A 353 -6.62 -11.65 -6.39
N GLU A 354 -6.65 -10.37 -6.02
CA GLU A 354 -7.76 -9.76 -5.29
C GLU A 354 -9.06 -9.87 -6.10
N ALA A 355 -9.03 -9.54 -7.40
CA ALA A 355 -10.18 -9.64 -8.30
C ALA A 355 -10.70 -11.08 -8.40
N LYS A 356 -9.82 -12.09 -8.35
CA LYS A 356 -10.21 -13.51 -8.34
C LYS A 356 -10.98 -13.88 -7.08
N GLN A 357 -10.67 -13.26 -5.94
CA GLN A 357 -11.37 -13.49 -4.67
C GLN A 357 -12.71 -12.75 -4.61
N ASN A 358 -12.83 -11.61 -5.29
CA ASN A 358 -14.01 -10.74 -5.30
C ASN A 358 -14.71 -10.72 -6.67
N ALA A 359 -15.19 -11.87 -7.14
CA ALA A 359 -15.72 -12.04 -8.50
C ALA A 359 -16.94 -11.15 -8.84
N GLU A 360 -17.71 -10.73 -7.83
CA GLU A 360 -18.92 -9.90 -8.03
C GLU A 360 -18.59 -8.42 -8.34
N GLN A 361 -17.43 -7.93 -7.90
CA GLN A 361 -17.03 -6.54 -8.08
C GLN A 361 -16.20 -6.36 -9.35
N LEU A 362 -16.42 -5.26 -10.09
CA LEU A 362 -15.61 -4.90 -11.24
C LEU A 362 -14.24 -4.37 -10.78
N TYR A 363 -13.16 -4.87 -11.39
CA TYR A 363 -11.80 -4.39 -11.19
C TYR A 363 -11.30 -3.72 -12.48
N ILE A 364 -10.81 -2.49 -12.36
CA ILE A 364 -10.23 -1.73 -13.47
C ILE A 364 -8.76 -1.49 -13.18
N ILE A 365 -7.89 -2.06 -14.01
CA ILE A 365 -6.45 -1.83 -13.95
C ILE A 365 -6.08 -0.84 -15.05
N CYS A 366 -5.56 0.31 -14.65
CA CYS A 366 -5.16 1.39 -15.53
C CYS A 366 -3.63 1.46 -15.63
N LEU A 367 -3.06 1.08 -16.78
CA LEU A 367 -1.65 1.25 -17.10
C LEU A 367 -1.42 2.68 -17.59
N ASP A 368 -0.94 3.54 -16.69
CA ASP A 368 -0.74 4.96 -16.98
C ASP A 368 0.56 5.17 -17.76
N GLU A 369 0.48 5.97 -18.83
CA GLU A 369 1.59 6.22 -19.76
C GLU A 369 2.20 4.93 -20.33
N MET A 370 1.32 4.02 -20.77
CA MET A 370 1.68 2.66 -21.19
C MET A 370 2.75 2.58 -22.27
N ASN A 371 2.89 3.63 -23.08
CA ASN A 371 3.84 3.66 -24.18
C ASN A 371 5.26 4.11 -23.79
N LEU A 372 5.51 4.43 -22.52
CA LEU A 372 6.86 4.74 -22.02
C LEU A 372 7.85 3.58 -22.18
N ALA A 373 7.34 2.35 -22.21
CA ALA A 373 8.09 1.12 -22.47
C ALA A 373 7.49 0.37 -23.66
N GLN A 374 8.24 -0.60 -24.19
CA GLN A 374 7.77 -1.42 -25.32
C GLN A 374 6.66 -2.35 -24.82
N ILE A 375 5.41 -1.96 -25.07
CA ILE A 375 4.19 -2.64 -24.62
C ILE A 375 4.22 -4.14 -24.92
N GLU A 376 4.73 -4.51 -26.09
CA GLU A 376 4.78 -5.90 -26.52
C GLU A 376 5.67 -6.79 -25.66
N TYR A 377 6.66 -6.24 -24.95
CA TYR A 377 7.59 -7.04 -24.16
C TYR A 377 7.02 -7.35 -22.78
N TYR A 378 6.51 -6.34 -22.09
CA TYR A 378 5.97 -6.54 -20.74
C TYR A 378 4.52 -7.07 -20.73
N LEU A 379 3.74 -6.83 -21.80
CA LEU A 379 2.37 -7.32 -21.93
C LEU A 379 2.25 -8.63 -22.74
N ALA A 380 3.35 -9.21 -23.21
CA ALA A 380 3.37 -10.33 -24.16
C ALA A 380 2.47 -11.51 -23.75
N ASP A 381 2.66 -12.00 -22.52
CA ASP A 381 1.94 -13.16 -22.00
C ASP A 381 0.45 -12.84 -21.81
N LEU A 382 0.14 -11.63 -21.33
CA LEU A 382 -1.24 -11.17 -21.11
C LEU A 382 -2.01 -11.08 -22.43
N LEU A 383 -1.40 -10.49 -23.45
CA LEU A 383 -1.97 -10.38 -24.80
C LEU A 383 -2.18 -11.75 -25.45
N SER A 384 -1.35 -12.73 -25.11
CA SER A 384 -1.45 -14.09 -25.64
C SER A 384 -2.50 -14.92 -24.92
N VAL A 385 -2.55 -14.84 -23.58
CA VAL A 385 -3.48 -15.62 -22.75
C VAL A 385 -4.93 -15.25 -23.02
N ARG A 386 -5.25 -13.96 -23.21
CA ARG A 386 -6.63 -13.52 -23.50
C ARG A 386 -7.18 -14.00 -24.86
N GLU A 387 -6.33 -14.58 -25.70
CA GLU A 387 -6.73 -15.12 -27.01
C GLU A 387 -7.07 -16.60 -26.95
N LEU A 388 -6.49 -17.31 -25.99
CA LEU A 388 -6.65 -18.74 -25.82
C LEU A 388 -7.84 -18.99 -24.88
N GLU A 389 -8.79 -19.81 -25.31
CA GLU A 389 -9.84 -20.30 -24.42
C GLU A 389 -9.19 -21.11 -23.29
N GLY A 390 -9.36 -20.66 -22.05
CA GLY A 390 -8.70 -21.27 -20.89
C GLY A 390 -7.20 -21.02 -20.78
N GLY A 391 -6.68 -19.97 -21.43
CA GLY A 391 -5.29 -19.56 -21.25
C GLY A 391 -4.98 -19.19 -19.79
N GLN A 392 -3.83 -19.62 -19.29
CA GLN A 392 -3.36 -19.31 -17.94
C GLN A 392 -2.01 -18.60 -18.00
N LEU A 393 -1.84 -17.56 -17.18
CA LEU A 393 -0.56 -16.88 -16.99
C LEU A 393 0.38 -17.78 -16.19
N ARG A 394 1.56 -18.06 -16.75
CA ARG A 394 2.60 -18.80 -16.04
C ARG A 394 3.50 -17.83 -15.27
N LEU A 395 3.39 -17.87 -13.94
CA LEU A 395 4.21 -17.04 -13.05
C LEU A 395 5.63 -17.61 -12.88
N TYR A 396 5.75 -18.93 -12.69
CA TYR A 396 7.03 -19.65 -12.53
C TYR A 396 6.88 -21.14 -12.86
N SER A 397 7.94 -21.93 -12.63
CA SER A 397 7.96 -23.34 -13.02
C SER A 397 7.17 -24.23 -12.05
N ASP A 398 6.40 -25.17 -12.61
CA ASP A 398 5.72 -26.21 -11.83
C ASP A 398 6.72 -27.09 -11.05
N PHE A 399 7.96 -27.19 -11.54
CA PHE A 399 9.03 -27.89 -10.83
C PHE A 399 9.42 -27.16 -9.55
N GLU A 400 9.62 -25.84 -9.60
CA GLU A 400 9.99 -25.04 -8.43
C GLU A 400 8.89 -25.07 -7.37
N TYR A 401 7.62 -24.94 -7.79
CA TYR A 401 6.47 -25.10 -6.91
C TYR A 401 6.47 -26.45 -6.20
N LYS A 402 6.62 -27.56 -6.95
CA LYS A 402 6.59 -28.91 -6.40
C LYS A 402 7.77 -29.18 -5.45
N GLN A 403 8.97 -28.73 -5.80
CA GLN A 403 10.15 -28.88 -4.92
C GLN A 403 9.92 -28.15 -3.60
N ASN A 404 9.49 -26.89 -3.66
CA ASN A 404 9.25 -26.06 -2.49
C ASN A 404 8.12 -26.65 -1.61
N MET A 405 7.03 -27.10 -2.21
CA MET A 405 5.94 -27.76 -1.49
C MET A 405 6.37 -29.09 -0.85
N ASN A 406 7.25 -29.86 -1.50
CA ASN A 406 7.80 -31.10 -0.93
C ASN A 406 8.71 -30.82 0.27
N GLU A 407 9.53 -29.77 0.23
CA GLU A 407 10.35 -29.32 1.36
C GLU A 407 9.47 -28.94 2.56
N ILE A 408 8.42 -28.15 2.33
CA ILE A 408 7.45 -27.76 3.37
C ILE A 408 6.74 -29.00 3.92
N LYS A 409 6.27 -29.91 3.06
CA LYS A 409 5.61 -31.15 3.46
C LYS A 409 6.52 -32.02 4.32
N TRP A 410 7.78 -32.19 3.92
CA TRP A 410 8.77 -32.95 4.69
C TRP A 410 9.01 -32.33 6.06
N PHE A 411 9.13 -31.00 6.13
CA PHE A 411 9.28 -30.28 7.38
C PHE A 411 8.08 -30.52 8.31
N VAL A 412 6.86 -30.37 7.79
CA VAL A 412 5.61 -30.58 8.54
C VAL A 412 5.50 -32.02 9.05
N GLN A 413 5.75 -33.03 8.22
CA GLN A 413 5.68 -34.44 8.60
C GLN A 413 6.66 -34.79 9.73
N ARG A 414 7.87 -34.22 9.68
CA ARG A 414 8.88 -34.42 10.72
C ARG A 414 8.48 -33.80 12.06
N MET A 415 7.67 -32.74 12.03
CA MET A 415 7.17 -32.05 13.21
C MET A 415 5.90 -32.70 13.79
N SER A 416 5.01 -33.23 12.95
CA SER A 416 3.77 -33.88 13.37
C SER A 416 3.93 -35.35 13.77
N GLN A 417 5.04 -36.01 13.38
CA GLN A 417 5.25 -37.46 13.51
C GLN A 417 4.14 -38.31 12.87
N ASP A 418 3.40 -37.74 11.92
CA ASP A 418 2.21 -38.33 11.33
C ASP A 418 2.18 -37.96 9.84
N GLU A 419 1.97 -38.95 8.98
CA GLU A 419 2.21 -38.83 7.53
C GLU A 419 1.08 -38.09 6.79
N ASP A 420 -0.13 -38.05 7.37
CA ASP A 420 -1.37 -37.59 6.74
C ASP A 420 -1.97 -36.28 7.33
N VAL A 421 -1.14 -35.44 7.97
CA VAL A 421 -1.63 -34.19 8.57
C VAL A 421 -1.71 -33.04 7.57
N SER A 422 -2.78 -32.24 7.66
CA SER A 422 -2.95 -31.01 6.89
C SER A 422 -1.87 -29.98 7.20
N ILE A 423 -1.18 -29.48 6.17
CA ILE A 423 -0.11 -28.46 6.28
C ILE A 423 -0.64 -27.19 6.96
N ASP A 424 -1.83 -26.72 6.56
CA ASP A 424 -2.49 -25.55 7.14
C ASP A 424 -2.73 -25.71 8.66
N GLU A 425 -3.07 -26.92 9.12
CA GLU A 425 -3.35 -27.16 10.54
C GLU A 425 -2.09 -27.19 11.40
N VAL A 426 -1.03 -27.83 10.93
CA VAL A 426 0.23 -27.94 11.69
C VAL A 426 0.92 -26.58 11.79
N LEU A 427 0.92 -25.81 10.70
CA LEU A 427 1.51 -24.48 10.67
C LEU A 427 0.75 -23.48 11.54
N LYS A 428 -0.58 -23.64 11.71
CA LYS A 428 -1.39 -22.77 12.59
C LYS A 428 -1.38 -23.17 14.08
N LYS A 429 -1.24 -24.47 14.39
CA LYS A 429 -1.35 -24.98 15.78
C LYS A 429 -0.06 -24.84 16.59
N ASN A 430 1.10 -24.86 15.95
CA ASN A 430 2.39 -24.82 16.65
C ASN A 430 2.87 -23.37 16.83
N GLN A 431 2.60 -22.79 18.00
CA GLN A 431 3.28 -21.56 18.46
C GLN A 431 4.75 -21.88 18.79
N MET A 432 5.60 -22.02 17.77
CA MET A 432 7.04 -22.17 17.98
C MET A 432 7.78 -20.88 17.62
N ASP A 433 8.48 -20.30 18.60
CA ASP A 433 9.39 -19.15 18.48
C ASP A 433 10.71 -19.50 17.76
N SER A 434 10.65 -20.19 16.63
CA SER A 434 11.83 -20.51 15.83
C SER A 434 11.75 -19.85 14.46
N LEU A 435 12.80 -19.14 14.06
CA LEU A 435 12.95 -18.50 12.75
C LEU A 435 12.61 -19.45 11.59
N ALA A 436 13.00 -20.73 11.71
CA ALA A 436 12.72 -21.75 10.69
C ALA A 436 11.22 -22.02 10.53
N HIS A 437 10.42 -21.94 11.59
CA HIS A 437 8.98 -22.10 11.50
C HIS A 437 8.36 -20.91 10.74
N TYR A 438 8.77 -19.69 11.09
CA TYR A 438 8.30 -18.48 10.45
C TYR A 438 8.60 -18.44 8.94
N GLU A 439 9.81 -18.83 8.54
CA GLU A 439 10.19 -18.94 7.12
C GLU A 439 9.32 -19.94 6.35
N MET A 440 8.97 -21.08 6.96
CA MET A 440 8.12 -22.09 6.33
C MET A 440 6.67 -21.62 6.19
N VAL A 441 6.12 -20.95 7.20
CA VAL A 441 4.78 -20.34 7.15
C VAL A 441 4.73 -19.32 6.01
N THR A 442 5.67 -18.39 5.99
CA THR A 442 5.76 -17.34 4.97
C THR A 442 5.84 -17.94 3.55
N ARG A 443 6.70 -18.96 3.35
CA ARG A 443 6.81 -19.66 2.07
C ARG A 443 5.52 -20.35 1.68
N TYR A 444 4.88 -21.05 2.61
CA TYR A 444 3.64 -21.77 2.34
C TYR A 444 2.51 -20.81 1.94
N GLU A 445 2.32 -19.72 2.68
CA GLU A 445 1.31 -18.71 2.38
C GLU A 445 1.57 -18.02 1.03
N ASN A 446 2.83 -17.68 0.75
CA ASN A 446 3.23 -17.09 -0.52
C ASN A 446 2.92 -18.01 -1.72
N LEU A 447 3.30 -19.30 -1.65
CA LEU A 447 3.01 -20.26 -2.72
C LEU A 447 1.52 -20.53 -2.90
N LYS A 448 0.74 -20.50 -1.80
CA LYS A 448 -0.71 -20.66 -1.83
C LYS A 448 -1.39 -19.48 -2.51
N ARG A 449 -0.89 -18.25 -2.27
CA ARG A 449 -1.37 -17.02 -2.91
C ARG A 449 -0.93 -16.92 -4.38
N TYR A 450 0.32 -17.22 -4.67
CA TYR A 450 0.92 -17.12 -6.01
C TYR A 450 1.15 -18.52 -6.60
N ALA A 451 0.08 -19.14 -7.09
CA ALA A 451 0.16 -20.40 -7.81
C ALA A 451 0.98 -20.25 -9.11
N PRO A 452 1.66 -21.31 -9.59
CA PRO A 452 2.50 -21.22 -10.80
C PRO A 452 1.71 -20.87 -12.07
N LEU A 453 0.41 -21.16 -12.08
CA LEU A 453 -0.53 -20.83 -13.15
C LEU A 453 -1.68 -20.00 -12.58
N LEU A 454 -2.01 -18.90 -13.25
CA LEU A 454 -3.06 -17.97 -12.85
C LEU A 454 -4.02 -17.70 -14.01
N ASP A 455 -5.31 -17.91 -13.78
CA ASP A 455 -6.37 -17.47 -14.68
C ASP A 455 -6.61 -15.96 -14.52
N ILE A 456 -6.82 -15.25 -15.63
CA ILE A 456 -7.24 -13.85 -15.59
C ILE A 456 -8.74 -13.82 -15.26
N PRO A 457 -9.15 -13.19 -14.14
CA PRO A 457 -10.57 -13.13 -13.78
C PRO A 457 -11.39 -12.34 -14.81
N SER A 458 -12.61 -12.80 -15.11
CA SER A 458 -13.51 -12.15 -16.09
C SER A 458 -14.05 -10.80 -15.63
N ASN A 459 -13.99 -10.51 -14.32
CA ASN A 459 -14.36 -9.22 -13.73
C ASN A 459 -13.25 -8.15 -13.81
N VAL A 460 -12.13 -8.43 -14.48
CA VAL A 460 -11.04 -7.46 -14.67
C VAL A 460 -11.16 -6.77 -16.04
N ARG A 461 -10.95 -5.45 -16.07
CA ARG A 461 -10.82 -4.63 -17.28
C ARG A 461 -9.49 -3.91 -17.28
N ILE A 462 -8.77 -3.99 -18.40
CA ILE A 462 -7.45 -3.36 -18.55
C ILE A 462 -7.58 -2.16 -19.47
N ILE A 463 -7.22 -0.99 -18.95
CA ILE A 463 -7.19 0.27 -19.68
C ILE A 463 -5.75 0.76 -19.69
N GLY A 464 -5.23 1.15 -20.85
CA GLY A 464 -3.97 1.87 -20.96
C GLY A 464 -4.21 3.34 -21.29
N THR A 465 -3.42 4.25 -20.73
CA THR A 465 -3.40 5.65 -21.16
C THR A 465 -2.13 5.90 -21.95
N MET A 466 -2.24 6.67 -23.03
CA MET A 466 -1.12 6.96 -23.91
C MET A 466 -1.10 8.44 -24.30
N ASN A 467 0.08 9.05 -24.17
CA ASN A 467 0.37 10.36 -24.74
C ASN A 467 0.78 10.20 -26.21
N VAL A 468 0.24 11.05 -27.07
CA VAL A 468 0.47 11.00 -28.53
C VAL A 468 1.56 12.01 -28.97
N ASP A 469 2.10 12.78 -28.02
CA ASP A 469 2.99 13.90 -28.28
C ASP A 469 4.45 13.44 -28.53
N GLY A 470 4.71 12.73 -29.65
CA GLY A 470 6.01 12.55 -30.35
C GLY A 470 7.24 11.99 -29.61
N ALA A 471 7.26 11.96 -28.27
CA ALA A 471 8.40 11.60 -27.43
C ALA A 471 8.35 10.13 -26.98
N VAL A 472 7.50 9.32 -27.59
CA VAL A 472 7.11 8.02 -27.04
C VAL A 472 6.94 6.97 -28.13
N GLN A 473 7.08 5.69 -27.79
CA GLN A 473 7.07 4.57 -28.73
C GLN A 473 5.70 4.42 -29.43
N ALA A 474 5.74 4.12 -30.73
CA ALA A 474 4.54 3.84 -31.51
C ALA A 474 3.93 2.49 -31.11
N LEU A 475 2.60 2.39 -31.15
CA LEU A 475 1.92 1.12 -30.92
C LEU A 475 2.18 0.18 -32.09
N SER A 476 2.52 -1.06 -31.80
CA SER A 476 2.62 -2.08 -32.83
C SER A 476 1.24 -2.54 -33.30
N PRO A 477 1.13 -3.09 -34.53
CA PRO A 477 -0.10 -3.71 -35.02
C PRO A 477 -0.65 -4.79 -34.08
N LYS A 478 0.23 -5.53 -33.38
CA LYS A 478 -0.16 -6.56 -32.42
C LYS A 478 -0.98 -6.01 -31.26
N VAL A 479 -0.61 -4.84 -30.75
CA VAL A 479 -1.34 -4.18 -29.64
C VAL A 479 -2.63 -3.56 -30.15
N ILE A 480 -2.60 -2.92 -31.32
CA ILE A 480 -3.77 -2.29 -31.97
C ILE A 480 -4.88 -3.33 -32.21
N ASP A 481 -4.54 -4.50 -32.73
CA ASP A 481 -5.51 -5.56 -33.02
C ASP A 481 -6.27 -6.02 -31.76
N ARG A 482 -5.57 -6.00 -30.62
CA ARG A 482 -6.03 -6.51 -29.33
C ARG A 482 -6.71 -5.44 -28.46
N SER A 483 -6.79 -4.19 -28.92
CA SER A 483 -7.28 -3.08 -28.10
C SER A 483 -8.21 -2.11 -28.84
N PHE A 484 -9.21 -1.56 -28.15
CA PHE A 484 -10.00 -0.44 -28.67
C PHE A 484 -9.27 0.86 -28.34
N ILE A 485 -8.97 1.66 -29.37
CA ILE A 485 -8.24 2.92 -29.18
C ILE A 485 -9.24 4.07 -29.17
N ILE A 486 -9.46 4.67 -28.01
CA ILE A 486 -10.41 5.78 -27.85
C ILE A 486 -9.61 7.10 -27.80
N PRO A 487 -9.77 7.98 -28.80
CA PRO A 487 -9.10 9.28 -28.77
C PRO A 487 -9.81 10.25 -27.83
N LEU A 488 -9.07 10.78 -26.85
CA LEU A 488 -9.53 11.80 -25.91
C LEU A 488 -8.95 13.16 -26.29
N TYR A 489 -9.83 14.04 -26.74
CA TYR A 489 -9.51 15.43 -27.03
C TYR A 489 -9.86 16.35 -25.87
N ARG A 490 -9.24 17.54 -25.85
CA ARG A 490 -9.56 18.57 -24.87
C ARG A 490 -11.02 18.99 -25.03
N GLN A 491 -11.79 18.74 -23.98
CA GLN A 491 -13.23 19.00 -23.96
C GLN A 491 -13.48 20.50 -23.78
N LYS A 492 -14.50 21.03 -24.47
CA LYS A 492 -14.93 22.42 -24.29
C LYS A 492 -15.64 22.55 -22.94
N LYS A 493 -15.33 23.60 -22.17
CA LYS A 493 -16.01 23.92 -20.91
C LYS A 493 -17.40 24.48 -21.17
N GLU A 494 -18.32 23.65 -21.65
CA GLU A 494 -19.74 24.01 -21.67
C GLU A 494 -20.34 23.64 -20.31
N LYS A 495 -20.82 24.63 -19.54
CA LYS A 495 -21.48 24.38 -18.27
C LYS A 495 -22.81 23.66 -18.53
N ILE A 496 -22.83 22.35 -18.36
CA ILE A 496 -24.09 21.62 -18.22
C ILE A 496 -24.52 21.87 -16.77
N ALA A 497 -25.55 22.69 -16.57
CA ALA A 497 -26.18 22.82 -15.26
C ALA A 497 -26.89 21.49 -14.95
N SER A 498 -26.29 20.67 -14.09
CA SER A 498 -26.92 19.43 -13.62
C SER A 498 -27.14 19.50 -12.12
N ASP A 499 -28.40 19.51 -11.69
CA ASP A 499 -28.81 19.29 -10.29
C ASP A 499 -28.75 17.80 -9.89
N ALA A 500 -27.87 17.03 -10.54
CA ALA A 500 -27.79 15.59 -10.39
C ALA A 500 -27.14 15.22 -9.05
N LYS A 501 -27.73 14.25 -8.35
CA LYS A 501 -27.16 13.71 -7.12
C LYS A 501 -25.85 12.97 -7.45
N ILE A 502 -24.80 13.30 -6.71
CA ILE A 502 -23.51 12.62 -6.78
C ILE A 502 -23.55 11.44 -5.80
N GLY A 503 -23.06 10.28 -6.23
CA GLY A 503 -22.99 9.08 -5.41
C GLY A 503 -22.37 7.91 -6.19
N GLN A 504 -22.60 6.68 -5.72
CA GLN A 504 -22.08 5.47 -6.33
C GLN A 504 -23.23 4.51 -6.66
N TYR A 505 -23.12 3.82 -7.80
CA TYR A 505 -23.94 2.67 -8.13
C TYR A 505 -23.27 1.40 -7.61
N HIS A 506 -24.06 0.42 -7.17
CA HIS A 506 -23.55 -0.93 -6.95
C HIS A 506 -23.80 -1.77 -8.22
N ILE A 507 -22.81 -1.80 -9.12
CA ILE A 507 -22.95 -2.51 -10.40
C ILE A 507 -22.11 -3.81 -10.36
N PRO A 508 -22.75 -4.99 -10.47
CA PRO A 508 -22.01 -6.25 -10.50
C PRO A 508 -21.20 -6.36 -11.79
N ALA A 509 -20.09 -7.10 -11.75
CA ALA A 509 -19.20 -7.28 -12.90
C ALA A 509 -19.92 -7.85 -14.14
N GLU A 510 -20.90 -8.74 -13.94
CA GLU A 510 -21.72 -9.36 -14.99
C GLU A 510 -22.48 -8.33 -15.85
N TYR A 511 -22.78 -7.15 -15.31
CA TYR A 511 -23.41 -6.05 -16.05
C TYR A 511 -22.57 -5.61 -17.26
N PHE A 512 -21.25 -5.78 -17.18
CA PHE A 512 -20.29 -5.44 -18.21
C PHE A 512 -19.89 -6.64 -19.07
N THR A 513 -20.64 -7.74 -19.03
CA THR A 513 -20.41 -8.93 -19.84
C THR A 513 -21.52 -9.06 -20.88
N ILE A 514 -21.13 -9.36 -22.11
CA ILE A 514 -22.07 -9.54 -23.23
C ILE A 514 -22.35 -11.03 -23.39
N ASN A 515 -23.62 -11.43 -23.24
CA ASN A 515 -24.06 -12.78 -23.57
C ASN A 515 -24.26 -12.92 -25.08
N VAL A 516 -23.35 -13.66 -25.72
CA VAL A 516 -23.45 -14.04 -27.13
C VAL A 516 -24.10 -15.42 -27.22
N GLU A 517 -25.38 -15.53 -26.89
CA GLU A 517 -26.10 -16.82 -26.91
C GLU A 517 -26.53 -17.25 -28.32
N ASP A 518 -26.71 -16.31 -29.23
CA ASP A 518 -27.03 -16.55 -30.65
C ASP A 518 -25.84 -16.13 -31.53
N THR A 519 -25.69 -16.75 -32.71
CA THR A 519 -24.77 -16.23 -33.74
C THR A 519 -25.23 -14.83 -34.12
N PRO A 520 -24.56 -13.74 -33.69
CA PRO A 520 -25.11 -12.43 -33.86
C PRO A 520 -25.09 -12.10 -35.34
N ARG A 521 -26.28 -11.87 -35.90
CA ARG A 521 -26.41 -11.47 -37.30
C ARG A 521 -26.04 -10.00 -37.40
N ILE A 522 -24.75 -9.73 -37.66
CA ILE A 522 -24.28 -8.41 -38.07
C ILE A 522 -25.24 -7.86 -39.11
N SER A 523 -25.77 -6.65 -38.87
CA SER A 523 -26.65 -5.98 -39.83
C SER A 523 -26.02 -5.94 -41.23
N THR A 524 -26.83 -6.09 -42.28
CA THR A 524 -26.33 -6.09 -43.67
C THR A 524 -25.54 -4.82 -43.97
N HIS A 525 -25.99 -3.69 -43.43
CA HIS A 525 -25.32 -2.40 -43.59
C HIS A 525 -23.94 -2.35 -42.91
N LEU A 526 -23.80 -2.87 -41.68
CA LEU A 526 -22.50 -2.94 -41.01
C LEU A 526 -21.54 -3.85 -41.76
N ARG A 527 -22.01 -5.00 -42.24
CA ARG A 527 -21.20 -5.93 -43.04
C ARG A 527 -20.73 -5.29 -44.36
N GLU A 528 -21.63 -4.60 -45.06
CA GLU A 528 -21.29 -3.85 -46.27
C GLU A 528 -20.25 -2.76 -45.99
N ALA A 529 -20.43 -1.99 -44.91
CA ALA A 529 -19.49 -0.94 -44.52
C ALA A 529 -18.09 -1.50 -44.19
N VAL A 530 -18.03 -2.58 -43.40
CA VAL A 530 -16.76 -3.24 -43.05
C VAL A 530 -16.06 -3.78 -44.29
N ASN A 531 -16.79 -4.41 -45.22
CA ASN A 531 -16.23 -4.91 -46.48
C ASN A 531 -15.70 -3.78 -47.38
N ASP A 532 -16.45 -2.70 -47.53
CA ASP A 532 -16.01 -1.52 -48.31
C ASP A 532 -14.73 -0.91 -47.71
N LEU A 533 -14.67 -0.79 -46.38
CA LEU A 533 -13.48 -0.29 -45.66
C LEU A 533 -12.30 -1.25 -45.78
N GLN A 534 -12.54 -2.56 -45.72
CA GLN A 534 -11.50 -3.57 -45.93
C GLN A 534 -10.91 -3.47 -47.34
N LEU A 535 -11.75 -3.29 -48.37
CA LEU A 535 -11.29 -3.10 -49.74
C LEU A 535 -10.44 -1.83 -49.86
N ALA A 536 -10.86 -0.72 -49.25
CA ALA A 536 -10.10 0.53 -49.26
C ALA A 536 -8.76 0.42 -48.52
N LEU A 537 -8.68 -0.37 -47.45
CA LEU A 537 -7.46 -0.60 -46.66
C LEU A 537 -6.53 -1.64 -47.26
N LYS A 538 -7.01 -2.48 -48.19
CA LYS A 538 -6.18 -3.48 -48.87
C LYS A 538 -5.03 -2.84 -49.65
N ASP A 539 -5.28 -1.69 -50.26
CA ASP A 539 -4.25 -0.93 -50.99
C ASP A 539 -3.17 -0.35 -50.06
N TRP A 540 -3.44 -0.30 -48.75
CA TRP A 540 -2.51 0.07 -47.69
C TRP A 540 -1.79 -1.15 -47.07
N GLN A 541 -1.92 -2.34 -47.69
CA GLN A 541 -1.39 -3.60 -47.16
C GLN A 541 -1.91 -3.97 -45.76
N ILE A 542 -3.04 -3.38 -45.34
CA ILE A 542 -3.68 -3.67 -44.06
C ILE A 542 -4.74 -4.74 -44.27
N GLU A 543 -4.49 -5.94 -43.74
CA GLU A 543 -5.44 -7.04 -43.77
C GLU A 543 -6.27 -7.13 -42.47
N PHE A 544 -7.48 -7.66 -42.61
CA PHE A 544 -8.36 -7.94 -41.47
C PHE A 544 -8.14 -9.39 -41.07
N ASN A 545 -7.86 -9.62 -39.79
CA ASN A 545 -7.79 -10.95 -39.22
C ASN A 545 -9.12 -11.27 -38.50
N GLU A 546 -9.33 -12.55 -38.19
CA GLU A 546 -10.53 -13.03 -37.48
C GLU A 546 -10.77 -12.31 -36.14
N ARG A 547 -9.71 -11.76 -35.52
CA ARG A 547 -9.81 -11.01 -34.27
C ARG A 547 -10.54 -9.68 -34.44
N VAL A 548 -10.23 -8.94 -35.51
CA VAL A 548 -10.93 -7.70 -35.82
C VAL A 548 -12.42 -7.98 -36.02
N GLU A 549 -12.75 -9.04 -36.74
CA GLU A 549 -14.13 -9.46 -36.96
C GLU A 549 -14.84 -9.80 -35.65
N LYS A 550 -14.19 -10.56 -34.75
CA LYS A 550 -14.71 -10.85 -33.41
C LYS A 550 -14.95 -9.58 -32.59
N HIS A 551 -14.03 -8.61 -32.63
CA HIS A 551 -14.19 -7.35 -31.91
C HIS A 551 -15.33 -6.48 -32.47
N ILE A 552 -15.47 -6.43 -33.79
CA ILE A 552 -16.59 -5.76 -34.46
C ILE A 552 -17.91 -6.39 -34.04
N LEU A 553 -17.97 -7.73 -33.99
CA LEU A 553 -19.15 -8.47 -33.56
C LEU A 553 -19.52 -8.16 -32.10
N LEU A 554 -18.56 -8.25 -31.18
CA LEU A 554 -18.79 -7.94 -29.76
C LEU A 554 -19.24 -6.49 -29.56
N TYR A 555 -18.59 -5.56 -30.27
CA TYR A 555 -18.96 -4.15 -30.21
C TYR A 555 -20.37 -3.90 -30.76
N HIS A 556 -20.74 -4.56 -31.86
CA HIS A 556 -22.06 -4.48 -32.46
C HIS A 556 -23.16 -4.96 -31.50
N VAL A 557 -22.96 -6.12 -30.85
CA VAL A 557 -23.92 -6.65 -29.87
C VAL A 557 -24.10 -5.69 -28.67
N ALA A 558 -22.99 -5.16 -28.14
CA ALA A 558 -23.07 -4.15 -27.08
C ALA A 558 -23.84 -2.90 -27.57
N ALA A 559 -23.52 -2.43 -28.77
CA ALA A 559 -24.10 -1.21 -29.33
C ALA A 559 -25.61 -1.35 -29.61
N GLU A 560 -26.07 -2.52 -30.05
CA GLU A 560 -27.49 -2.81 -30.22
C GLU A 560 -28.25 -2.76 -28.88
N ASN A 561 -27.66 -3.28 -27.80
CA ASN A 561 -28.24 -3.21 -26.46
C ASN A 561 -28.38 -1.76 -25.94
N LEU A 562 -27.53 -0.84 -26.40
CA LEU A 562 -27.61 0.59 -26.09
C LEU A 562 -28.48 1.39 -27.08
N GLY A 563 -29.01 0.75 -28.13
CA GLY A 563 -29.79 1.43 -29.17
C GLY A 563 -28.96 2.37 -30.05
N ILE A 564 -27.64 2.13 -30.17
CA ILE A 564 -26.75 2.96 -30.97
C ILE A 564 -26.98 2.69 -32.47
N PRO A 565 -27.24 3.72 -33.30
CA PRO A 565 -27.46 3.52 -34.73
C PRO A 565 -26.27 2.89 -35.45
N THR A 566 -26.52 2.02 -36.43
CA THR A 566 -25.46 1.33 -37.19
C THR A 566 -24.42 2.28 -37.79
N LYS A 567 -24.83 3.46 -38.28
CA LYS A 567 -23.91 4.47 -38.81
C LYS A 567 -22.88 4.93 -37.78
N GLN A 568 -23.32 5.17 -36.54
CA GLN A 568 -22.44 5.53 -35.43
C GLN A 568 -21.51 4.37 -35.08
N GLN A 569 -22.02 3.13 -35.08
CA GLN A 569 -21.17 1.95 -34.87
C GLN A 569 -20.05 1.85 -35.91
N VAL A 570 -20.35 2.12 -37.19
CA VAL A 570 -19.35 2.16 -38.27
C VAL A 570 -18.33 3.27 -38.02
N ASP A 571 -18.76 4.47 -37.62
CA ASP A 571 -17.87 5.59 -37.29
C ASP A 571 -16.93 5.24 -36.14
N ASP A 572 -17.49 4.68 -35.06
CA ASP A 572 -16.77 4.27 -33.86
C ASP A 572 -15.71 3.22 -34.17
N ILE A 573 -16.08 2.14 -34.88
CA ILE A 573 -15.14 1.09 -35.30
C ILE A 573 -14.05 1.66 -36.20
N THR A 574 -14.42 2.55 -37.13
CA THR A 574 -13.46 3.19 -38.03
C THR A 574 -12.39 3.95 -37.25
N VAL A 575 -12.79 4.77 -36.27
CA VAL A 575 -11.86 5.54 -35.45
C VAL A 575 -11.07 4.67 -34.48
N MET A 576 -11.71 3.70 -33.83
CA MET A 576 -11.10 2.95 -32.73
C MET A 576 -10.28 1.73 -33.16
N LYS A 577 -10.50 1.22 -34.39
CA LYS A 577 -9.87 -0.01 -34.88
C LYS A 577 -9.18 0.14 -36.23
N PHE A 578 -9.78 0.84 -37.18
CA PHE A 578 -9.24 0.89 -38.55
C PHE A 578 -8.20 1.98 -38.73
N LEU A 579 -8.54 3.24 -38.45
CA LEU A 579 -7.62 4.37 -38.61
C LEU A 579 -6.32 4.22 -37.80
N PRO A 580 -6.29 3.68 -36.55
CA PRO A 580 -5.05 3.55 -35.79
C PRO A 580 -3.96 2.70 -36.45
N ARG A 581 -4.32 1.88 -37.44
CA ARG A 581 -3.40 1.07 -38.24
C ARG A 581 -2.66 1.87 -39.31
N LEU A 582 -3.13 3.07 -39.62
CA LEU A 582 -2.52 3.95 -40.61
C LEU A 582 -1.38 4.73 -39.96
N HIS A 583 -0.16 4.39 -40.35
CA HIS A 583 1.07 5.06 -39.94
C HIS A 583 2.15 4.89 -41.02
N GLU A 584 1.93 5.49 -42.18
CA GLU A 584 2.83 5.32 -43.33
C GLU A 584 3.11 6.64 -44.06
N MET A 585 4.26 6.69 -44.72
CA MET A 585 4.56 7.76 -45.68
C MET A 585 3.71 7.51 -46.92
N VAL A 586 2.87 8.49 -47.29
CA VAL A 586 1.94 8.34 -48.40
C VAL A 586 2.39 9.20 -49.57
N GLU A 587 2.78 8.54 -50.65
CA GLU A 587 3.14 9.20 -51.91
C GLU A 587 1.92 9.37 -52.83
N ASP A 588 0.96 8.45 -52.78
CA ASP A 588 -0.23 8.46 -53.62
C ASP A 588 -1.47 8.98 -52.87
N LYS A 589 -1.88 10.21 -53.18
CA LYS A 589 -3.10 10.83 -52.63
C LYS A 589 -4.39 10.11 -53.05
N GLN A 590 -4.36 9.25 -54.07
CA GLN A 590 -5.53 8.45 -54.45
C GLN A 590 -5.93 7.48 -53.34
N LEU A 591 -4.97 6.92 -52.58
CA LEU A 591 -5.25 6.02 -51.46
C LEU A 591 -6.10 6.69 -50.38
N ILE A 592 -5.78 7.93 -50.04
CA ILE A 592 -6.52 8.76 -49.07
C ILE A 592 -7.91 9.09 -49.62
N THR A 593 -7.99 9.42 -50.91
CA THR A 593 -9.26 9.75 -51.58
C THR A 593 -10.21 8.55 -51.57
N THR A 594 -9.72 7.34 -51.89
CA THR A 594 -10.51 6.10 -51.87
C THR A 594 -11.03 5.80 -50.47
N LEU A 595 -10.17 5.95 -49.45
CA LEU A 595 -10.55 5.75 -48.04
C LEU A 595 -11.63 6.76 -47.60
N ASN A 596 -11.46 8.04 -47.93
CA ASN A 596 -12.45 9.08 -47.64
C ASN A 596 -13.80 8.78 -48.28
N VAL A 597 -13.81 8.37 -49.56
CA VAL A 597 -15.06 8.02 -50.26
C VAL A 597 -15.75 6.82 -49.60
N ALA A 598 -14.99 5.81 -49.19
CA ALA A 598 -15.53 4.64 -48.50
C ALA A 598 -16.17 5.02 -47.15
N ILE A 599 -15.51 5.89 -46.38
CA ILE A 599 -16.02 6.35 -45.07
C ILE A 599 -17.25 7.26 -45.26
N GLU A 600 -17.18 8.24 -46.15
CA GLU A 600 -18.29 9.17 -46.40
C GLU A 600 -19.55 8.46 -46.89
N ARG A 601 -19.42 7.35 -47.62
CA ARG A 601 -20.54 6.54 -48.10
C ARG A 601 -21.41 6.00 -46.96
N HIS A 602 -20.78 5.60 -45.84
CA HIS A 602 -21.46 4.90 -44.73
C HIS A 602 -21.69 5.78 -43.51
N VAL A 603 -20.84 6.79 -43.30
CA VAL A 603 -20.79 7.59 -42.07
C VAL A 603 -21.53 8.94 -42.22
N LYS A 604 -21.64 9.51 -43.43
CA LYS A 604 -22.30 10.80 -43.80
C LYS A 604 -22.46 11.87 -42.70
N ASP A 605 -23.46 11.71 -41.83
CA ASP A 605 -23.88 12.69 -40.82
C ASP A 605 -23.04 12.64 -39.53
N GLU A 606 -22.21 11.59 -39.37
CA GLU A 606 -21.30 11.39 -38.25
C GLU A 606 -19.94 12.03 -38.51
N LEU A 607 -19.30 12.53 -37.45
CA LEU A 607 -18.21 13.50 -37.56
C LEU A 607 -16.85 13.00 -37.04
N LEU A 608 -16.75 11.87 -36.33
CA LEU A 608 -15.50 11.54 -35.63
C LEU A 608 -14.41 11.04 -36.58
N SER A 609 -14.71 10.04 -37.42
CA SER A 609 -13.75 9.53 -38.42
C SER A 609 -13.34 10.62 -39.41
N LYS A 610 -14.31 11.40 -39.89
CA LYS A 610 -14.05 12.52 -40.81
C LYS A 610 -13.15 13.60 -40.20
N ARG A 611 -13.48 14.09 -39.00
CA ARG A 611 -12.61 15.06 -38.28
C ARG A 611 -11.23 14.49 -37.99
N LYS A 612 -11.12 13.19 -37.75
CA LYS A 612 -9.81 12.55 -37.52
C LYS A 612 -9.00 12.51 -38.82
N LEU A 613 -9.60 12.12 -39.93
CA LEU A 613 -8.96 12.09 -41.24
C LEU A 613 -8.52 13.47 -41.70
N GLU A 614 -9.36 14.49 -41.54
CA GLU A 614 -9.00 15.89 -41.84
C GLU A 614 -7.74 16.32 -41.06
N LYS A 615 -7.61 15.93 -39.79
CA LYS A 615 -6.39 16.19 -39.00
C LYS A 615 -5.18 15.41 -39.51
N MET A 616 -5.37 14.16 -39.93
CA MET A 616 -4.30 13.33 -40.50
C MET A 616 -3.80 13.92 -41.83
N GLU A 617 -4.70 14.41 -42.68
CA GLU A 617 -4.37 15.10 -43.94
C GLU A 617 -3.62 16.41 -43.69
N GLN A 618 -4.09 17.24 -42.75
CA GLN A 618 -3.41 18.48 -42.37
C GLN A 618 -1.98 18.23 -41.90
N LYS A 619 -1.74 17.13 -41.17
CA LYS A 619 -0.40 16.76 -40.71
C LYS A 619 0.45 16.13 -41.81
N LEU A 620 -0.14 15.36 -42.71
CA LEU A 620 0.53 14.86 -43.91
C LEU A 620 1.14 16.01 -44.73
N GLU A 621 0.43 17.12 -44.89
CA GLU A 621 0.95 18.30 -45.59
C GLU A 621 2.17 18.94 -44.89
N GLN A 622 2.28 18.76 -43.57
CA GLN A 622 3.36 19.33 -42.76
C GLN A 622 4.56 18.40 -42.59
N THR A 623 4.33 17.08 -42.48
CA THR A 623 5.34 16.09 -42.07
C THR A 623 5.65 15.06 -43.15
N GLY A 624 4.80 14.92 -44.17
CA GLY A 624 4.87 13.83 -45.17
C GLY A 624 4.35 12.47 -44.65
N LEU A 625 3.98 12.39 -43.37
CA LEU A 625 3.53 11.16 -42.73
C LEU A 625 2.00 11.18 -42.52
N PHE A 626 1.30 10.19 -43.08
CA PHE A 626 -0.14 10.00 -42.84
C PHE A 626 -0.33 9.03 -41.68
N SER A 627 -0.64 9.56 -40.50
CA SER A 627 -0.65 8.76 -39.28
C SER A 627 -1.82 9.11 -38.37
N TYR A 628 -2.52 8.10 -37.84
CA TYR A 628 -3.55 8.32 -36.81
C TYR A 628 -2.96 8.93 -35.54
N TRP A 629 -1.71 8.61 -35.24
CA TRP A 629 -0.97 9.12 -34.09
C TRP A 629 -0.39 10.50 -34.34
N SER A 630 -0.58 11.07 -35.54
CA SER A 630 -0.03 12.38 -35.85
C SER A 630 -0.71 13.47 -35.05
#